data_AF-A0A1M3IFE2-F1
#
_entry.id   AF-A0A1M3IFE2-F1
#
_cell.length_a   1.000
_cell.length_b   1.000
_cell.length_c   1.000
_cell.angle_alpha   90.00
_cell.angle_beta   90.00
_cell.angle_gamma   90.00
#
_symmetry.space_group_name_H-M   'P 1'
#
loop_
_entity.id
_entity.type
_entity.pdbx_description
1 polymer ?
#
loop_
_entity_poly.entity_id
_entity_poly.type
_entity_poly.pdbx_seq_one_letter_code
_entity_poly.pdbx_strand_id
1 'polypeptide(L)'
;MRKYTILAAFIASIITVSSCKYMSKEPSNEVNAANNEKLRTELKKAYPSLNQAYIGAAVIDFHDITVNLGDKELYNMSEAQQQEAAKNIAQIVYNIYDANNYLDKGTLILTESETEMPNASMPSKTYDLHLAEIVKEHEK
;
A
#
# COMPACT_ATOMS: atom_id res chain seq x y z
N MET A 1 7.31 -66.00 26.29
CA MET A 1 8.11 -64.92 25.65
C MET A 1 7.24 -64.33 24.53
N ARG A 2 6.62 -63.15 24.72
CA ARG A 2 6.91 -61.91 23.94
C ARG A 2 7.43 -62.22 22.52
N LYS A 3 6.81 -61.77 21.43
CA LYS A 3 6.61 -60.36 21.06
C LYS A 3 5.45 -60.19 20.07
N TYR A 4 4.73 -59.10 20.25
CA TYR A 4 3.76 -58.51 19.34
C TYR A 4 4.48 -57.82 18.17
N THR A 5 3.91 -57.87 16.97
CA THR A 5 4.21 -56.89 15.92
C THR A 5 2.90 -56.43 15.29
N ILE A 6 2.30 -55.42 15.91
CA ILE A 6 1.36 -54.52 15.26
C ILE A 6 2.22 -53.43 14.64
N LEU A 7 2.05 -53.10 13.36
CA LEU A 7 2.18 -51.71 12.94
C LEU A 7 1.40 -51.47 11.64
N ALA A 8 0.21 -50.89 11.82
CA ALA A 8 -0.53 -50.22 10.76
C ALA A 8 0.22 -48.95 10.36
N ALA A 9 0.43 -48.73 9.07
CA ALA A 9 0.89 -47.46 8.52
C ALA A 9 -0.27 -46.79 7.78
N PHE A 10 -1.17 -46.18 8.54
CA PHE A 10 -2.15 -45.21 8.04
C PHE A 10 -1.66 -43.83 8.46
N ILE A 11 -0.92 -43.14 7.59
CA ILE A 11 -0.79 -41.67 7.69
C ILE A 11 -0.91 -41.14 6.27
N ALA A 12 -2.15 -40.90 5.87
CA ALA A 12 -2.46 -39.98 4.79
C ALA A 12 -2.10 -38.57 5.28
N SER A 13 -0.87 -38.13 4.98
CA SER A 13 -0.48 -36.75 5.16
C SER A 13 -1.18 -35.91 4.10
N ILE A 14 -2.40 -35.45 4.41
CA ILE A 14 -3.00 -34.30 3.75
C ILE A 14 -2.15 -33.12 4.19
N ILE A 15 -1.09 -32.83 3.42
CA ILE A 15 -0.43 -31.53 3.48
C ILE A 15 -1.43 -30.57 2.86
N THR A 16 -2.30 -30.01 3.70
CA THR A 16 -2.92 -28.73 3.39
C THR A 16 -1.76 -27.78 3.16
N VAL A 17 -1.50 -27.46 1.89
CA VAL A 17 -0.78 -26.25 1.49
C VAL A 17 -1.65 -25.07 1.92
N SER A 18 -1.70 -24.84 3.22
CA SER A 18 -2.09 -23.55 3.79
C SER A 18 -1.18 -22.55 3.12
N SER A 19 -1.79 -21.67 2.33
CA SER A 19 -1.18 -20.61 1.55
C SER A 19 -0.17 -19.84 2.41
N CYS A 20 1.07 -20.29 2.41
CA CYS A 20 2.16 -19.55 3.01
C CYS A 20 2.31 -18.27 2.20
N LYS A 21 1.69 -17.18 2.65
CA LYS A 21 2.08 -15.79 2.35
C LYS A 21 3.48 -15.49 2.93
N TYR A 22 4.35 -16.51 3.06
CA TYR A 22 5.59 -16.56 3.84
C TYR A 22 6.78 -17.06 2.99
N MET A 23 6.78 -16.69 1.71
CA MET A 23 8.02 -16.61 0.93
C MET A 23 8.16 -15.18 0.43
N SER A 24 8.23 -14.25 1.37
CA SER A 24 8.37 -12.81 1.12
C SER A 24 9.75 -12.50 0.58
N LYS A 25 9.96 -12.71 -0.72
CA LYS A 25 10.94 -11.90 -1.42
C LYS A 25 10.38 -10.49 -1.43
N GLU A 26 11.20 -9.53 -1.01
CA GLU A 26 11.05 -8.12 -1.34
C GLU A 26 10.46 -7.99 -2.76
N PRO A 27 9.25 -7.44 -2.97
CA PRO A 27 8.76 -7.14 -4.30
C PRO A 27 9.84 -6.40 -5.08
N SER A 28 10.10 -6.89 -6.29
CA SER A 28 11.16 -6.36 -7.11
C SER A 28 10.87 -4.90 -7.46
N ASN A 29 11.92 -4.15 -7.79
CA ASN A 29 11.79 -2.76 -8.21
C ASN A 29 10.80 -2.59 -9.37
N GLU A 30 10.70 -3.59 -10.25
CA GLU A 30 9.76 -3.62 -11.37
C GLU A 30 8.30 -3.72 -10.92
N VAL A 31 8.00 -4.51 -9.87
CA VAL A 31 6.64 -4.63 -9.31
C VAL A 31 6.20 -3.29 -8.72
N ASN A 32 7.07 -2.65 -7.94
CA ASN A 32 6.76 -1.35 -7.35
C ASN A 32 6.69 -0.24 -8.40
N ALA A 33 7.51 -0.28 -9.46
CA ALA A 33 7.40 0.64 -10.58
C ALA A 33 6.06 0.49 -11.32
N ALA A 34 5.60 -0.75 -11.55
CA ALA A 34 4.30 -1.02 -12.17
C ALA A 34 3.13 -0.56 -11.28
N ASN A 35 3.23 -0.78 -9.96
CA ASN A 35 2.23 -0.30 -9.00
C ASN A 35 2.21 1.23 -8.91
N ASN A 36 3.37 1.89 -8.94
CA ASN A 36 3.45 3.34 -9.01
C ASN A 36 2.70 3.87 -10.23
N GLU A 37 2.83 3.23 -11.39
CA GLU A 37 2.10 3.66 -12.59
C GLU A 37 0.58 3.46 -12.49
N LYS A 38 0.14 2.33 -11.90
CA LYS A 38 -1.28 2.12 -11.58
C LYS A 38 -1.79 3.19 -10.62
N LEU A 39 -1.02 3.51 -9.59
CA LEU A 39 -1.37 4.53 -8.60
C LEU A 39 -1.54 5.90 -9.28
N ARG A 40 -0.60 6.31 -10.15
CA ARG A 40 -0.73 7.55 -10.93
C ARG A 40 -2.00 7.58 -11.75
N THR A 41 -2.33 6.47 -12.38
CA THR A 41 -3.53 6.34 -13.21
C THR A 41 -4.80 6.46 -12.38
N GLU A 42 -4.92 5.73 -11.28
CA GLU A 42 -6.12 5.75 -10.43
C GLU A 42 -6.28 7.09 -9.71
N LEU A 43 -5.19 7.67 -9.21
CA LEU A 43 -5.23 8.99 -8.58
C LEU A 43 -5.63 10.09 -9.58
N LYS A 44 -5.13 10.05 -10.82
CA LYS A 44 -5.56 11.00 -11.86
C LYS A 44 -7.04 10.87 -12.22
N LYS A 45 -7.60 9.66 -12.18
CA LYS A 45 -9.04 9.45 -12.39
C LYS A 45 -9.86 10.03 -11.24
N ALA A 46 -9.43 9.80 -9.99
CA ALA A 46 -10.12 10.28 -8.80
C ALA A 46 -9.99 11.80 -8.62
N TYR A 47 -8.82 12.36 -8.94
CA TYR A 47 -8.50 13.78 -8.80
C TYR A 47 -7.93 14.32 -10.13
N PRO A 48 -8.79 14.77 -11.06
CA PRO A 48 -8.37 15.21 -12.39
C PRO A 48 -7.46 16.44 -12.41
N SER A 49 -7.35 17.20 -11.32
CA SER A 49 -6.41 18.31 -11.17
C SER A 49 -4.95 17.82 -11.10
N LEU A 50 -4.71 16.63 -10.54
CA LEU A 50 -3.35 16.10 -10.32
C LEU A 50 -2.58 16.01 -11.63
N ASN A 51 -1.34 16.49 -11.68
CA ASN A 51 -0.46 16.16 -12.80
C ASN A 51 0.27 14.85 -12.48
N GLN A 52 0.19 13.85 -13.37
CA GLN A 52 0.86 12.56 -13.19
C GLN A 52 2.36 12.69 -12.93
N ALA A 53 2.99 13.73 -13.49
CA ALA A 53 4.41 14.02 -13.29
C ALA A 53 4.77 14.38 -11.84
N TYR A 54 3.79 14.72 -10.99
CA TYR A 54 4.00 15.12 -9.58
C TYR A 54 3.32 14.16 -8.60
N ILE A 55 3.08 12.93 -9.05
CA ILE A 55 2.64 11.82 -8.21
C ILE A 55 3.85 10.90 -7.99
N GLY A 56 4.34 10.90 -6.76
CA GLY A 56 5.41 10.02 -6.30
C GLY A 56 4.90 9.02 -5.27
N ALA A 57 5.38 7.79 -5.35
CA ALA A 57 5.18 6.79 -4.31
C ALA A 57 6.48 6.03 -4.06
N ALA A 58 6.84 5.90 -2.78
CA ALA A 58 8.00 5.17 -2.34
C ALA A 58 7.59 4.20 -1.23
N VAL A 59 7.82 2.91 -1.47
CA VAL A 59 7.63 1.87 -0.46
C VAL A 59 8.96 1.67 0.27
N ILE A 60 8.90 1.64 1.60
CA ILE A 60 10.03 1.42 2.49
C ILE A 60 9.77 0.11 3.25
N ASP A 61 10.73 -0.81 3.16
CA ASP A 61 10.70 -2.10 3.86
C ASP A 61 9.40 -2.91 3.70
N PHE A 62 8.66 -2.72 2.61
CA PHE A 62 7.38 -3.40 2.29
C PHE A 62 6.23 -3.15 3.24
N HIS A 63 6.44 -2.32 4.26
CA HIS A 63 5.48 -2.07 5.34
C HIS A 63 5.01 -0.61 5.36
N ASP A 64 5.84 0.31 4.86
CA ASP A 64 5.54 1.74 4.85
C ASP A 64 5.51 2.26 3.41
N ILE A 65 4.61 3.19 3.13
CA ILE A 65 4.54 3.88 1.85
C ILE A 65 4.38 5.37 2.06
N THR A 66 5.24 6.15 1.40
CA THR A 66 5.07 7.60 1.29
C THR A 66 4.51 7.94 -0.09
N VAL A 67 3.35 8.60 -0.12
CA VAL A 67 2.72 9.14 -1.32
C VAL A 67 2.88 10.65 -1.32
N ASN A 68 3.49 11.19 -2.37
CA ASN A 68 3.71 12.62 -2.57
C ASN A 68 2.83 13.11 -3.72
N LEU A 69 1.99 14.10 -3.46
CA LEU A 69 1.13 14.73 -4.47
C LEU A 69 1.41 16.23 -4.54
N GLY A 70 1.71 16.69 -5.75
CA GLY A 70 1.70 18.11 -6.10
C GLY A 70 0.37 18.50 -6.73
N ASP A 71 -0.48 19.21 -5.99
CA ASP A 71 -1.80 19.64 -6.43
C ASP A 71 -2.29 20.87 -5.65
N LYS A 72 -2.44 21.99 -6.34
CA LYS A 72 -2.81 23.25 -5.69
C LYS A 72 -4.26 23.24 -5.22
N GLU A 73 -5.15 22.60 -5.97
CA GLU A 73 -6.58 22.55 -5.63
C GLU A 73 -6.80 21.76 -4.35
N LEU A 74 -6.28 20.53 -4.29
CA LEU A 74 -6.33 19.63 -3.15
C LEU A 74 -5.61 20.22 -1.93
N TYR A 75 -4.47 20.89 -2.12
CA TYR A 75 -3.74 21.56 -1.04
C TYR A 75 -4.52 22.72 -0.39
N ASN A 76 -5.34 23.42 -1.17
CA ASN A 76 -6.12 24.56 -0.72
C ASN A 76 -7.56 24.20 -0.27
N MET A 77 -7.97 22.94 -0.37
CA MET A 77 -9.22 22.47 0.22
C MET A 77 -9.24 22.63 1.75
N SER A 78 -10.44 22.57 2.33
CA SER A 78 -10.58 22.55 3.79
C SER A 78 -9.93 21.30 4.39
N GLU A 79 -9.47 21.38 5.64
CA GLU A 79 -8.81 20.26 6.31
C GLU A 79 -9.68 18.98 6.31
N ALA A 80 -10.99 19.12 6.53
CA ALA A 80 -11.93 17.99 6.47
C ALA A 80 -11.97 17.32 5.10
N GLN A 81 -11.93 18.09 4.01
CA GLN A 81 -11.87 17.55 2.65
C GLN A 81 -10.53 16.89 2.36
N GLN A 82 -9.43 17.43 2.91
CA GLN A 82 -8.10 16.85 2.76
C GLN A 82 -7.96 15.52 3.50
N GLN A 83 -8.52 15.42 4.70
CA GLN A 83 -8.60 14.16 5.45
C GLN A 83 -9.46 13.12 4.71
N GLU A 84 -10.59 13.54 4.13
CA GLU A 84 -11.42 12.64 3.32
C GLU A 84 -10.68 12.16 2.07
N ALA A 85 -9.95 13.05 1.40
CA ALA A 85 -9.10 12.67 0.28
C ALA A 85 -8.00 11.69 0.71
N ALA A 86 -7.37 11.91 1.88
CA ALA A 86 -6.36 11.01 2.43
C ALA A 86 -6.93 9.60 2.66
N LYS A 87 -8.15 9.47 3.20
CA LYS A 87 -8.82 8.17 3.37
C LYS A 87 -9.09 7.48 2.03
N ASN A 88 -9.59 8.23 1.04
CA ASN A 88 -9.83 7.69 -0.30
C ASN A 88 -8.53 7.23 -0.97
N ILE A 89 -7.45 8.02 -0.81
CA ILE A 89 -6.11 7.68 -1.30
C ILE A 89 -5.58 6.44 -0.59
N ALA A 90 -5.79 6.32 0.72
CA ALA A 90 -5.40 5.14 1.51
C ALA A 90 -6.02 3.85 0.94
N GLN A 91 -7.32 3.89 0.61
CA GLN A 91 -7.99 2.73 0.00
C GLN A 91 -7.43 2.39 -1.38
N ILE A 92 -7.13 3.39 -2.21
CA ILE A 92 -6.49 3.17 -3.52
C ILE A 92 -5.11 2.54 -3.35
N VAL A 93 -4.30 3.05 -2.41
CA VAL A 93 -2.98 2.53 -2.08
C VAL A 93 -3.08 1.09 -1.62
N TYR A 94 -3.96 0.78 -0.67
CA TYR A 94 -4.18 -0.59 -0.20
C TYR A 94 -4.52 -1.53 -1.36
N ASN A 95 -5.52 -1.17 -2.18
CA ASN A 95 -5.97 -2.00 -3.30
C ASN A 95 -4.87 -2.30 -4.34
N ILE A 96 -3.91 -1.38 -4.52
CA ILE A 96 -2.83 -1.53 -5.51
C ILE A 96 -1.65 -2.31 -4.93
N TYR A 97 -1.29 -2.06 -3.67
CA TYR A 97 -0.03 -2.54 -3.11
C TYR A 97 -0.17 -3.77 -2.20
N ASP A 98 -1.33 -4.04 -1.58
CA ASP A 98 -1.54 -5.11 -0.59
C ASP A 98 -1.18 -6.52 -1.11
N ALA A 99 -1.39 -6.77 -2.40
CA ALA A 99 -1.10 -8.07 -2.99
C ALA A 99 0.39 -8.45 -2.92
N ASN A 100 1.28 -7.46 -2.87
CA ASN A 100 2.73 -7.66 -2.94
C ASN A 100 3.50 -7.00 -1.79
N ASN A 101 2.88 -6.08 -1.06
CA ASN A 101 3.46 -5.33 0.05
C ASN A 101 2.57 -5.52 1.29
N TYR A 102 3.18 -5.69 2.45
CA TYR A 102 2.50 -5.88 3.74
C TYR A 102 2.29 -4.52 4.42
N LEU A 103 1.71 -3.58 3.69
CA LEU A 103 1.62 -2.19 4.12
C LEU A 103 0.75 -2.08 5.37
N ASP A 104 1.35 -1.64 6.48
CA ASP A 104 0.67 -1.33 7.73
C ASP A 104 0.81 0.16 8.10
N LYS A 105 1.68 0.88 7.40
CA LYS A 105 1.92 2.32 7.55
C LYS A 105 1.83 3.02 6.21
N GLY A 106 1.35 4.25 6.23
CA GLY A 106 1.36 5.07 5.03
C GLY A 106 1.23 6.54 5.36
N THR A 107 1.95 7.35 4.61
CA THR A 107 1.95 8.80 4.76
C THR A 107 1.60 9.45 3.43
N LEU A 108 0.65 10.38 3.44
CA LEU A 108 0.35 11.27 2.33
C LEU A 108 0.98 12.64 2.60
N ILE A 109 1.76 13.12 1.64
CA ILE A 109 2.34 14.46 1.62
C ILE A 109 1.70 15.23 0.48
N LEU A 110 0.92 16.25 0.83
CA LEU A 110 0.32 17.20 -0.11
C LEU A 110 1.16 18.45 -0.19
N THR A 111 1.47 18.90 -1.40
CA THR A 111 2.15 20.18 -1.65
C THR A 111 1.36 21.00 -2.66
N GLU A 112 1.51 22.32 -2.58
CA GLU A 112 0.89 23.25 -3.53
C GLU A 112 1.59 23.25 -4.91
N SER A 113 2.76 22.62 -5.03
CA SER A 113 3.57 22.68 -6.25
C SER A 113 2.96 21.84 -7.37
N GLU A 114 2.74 22.46 -8.52
CA GLU A 114 2.27 21.81 -9.75
C GLU A 114 3.29 21.88 -10.87
N THR A 115 4.55 22.18 -10.54
CA THR A 115 5.62 22.38 -11.53
C THR A 115 6.83 21.49 -11.30
N GLU A 116 6.98 20.96 -10.10
CA GLU A 116 8.12 20.15 -9.70
C GLU A 116 7.69 19.05 -8.72
N MET A 117 8.49 17.99 -8.63
CA MET A 117 8.23 16.91 -7.69
C MET A 117 8.26 17.45 -6.25
N PRO A 118 7.27 17.08 -5.42
CA PRO A 118 7.25 17.44 -4.00
C PRO A 118 8.56 17.05 -3.30
N ASN A 119 9.11 17.94 -2.48
CA ASN A 119 10.31 17.68 -1.68
C ASN A 119 10.22 18.31 -0.28
N ALA A 120 11.14 17.93 0.60
CA ALA A 120 11.10 18.30 2.01
C ALA A 120 11.24 19.81 2.31
N SER A 121 11.68 20.62 1.34
CA SER A 121 11.81 22.08 1.50
C SER A 121 10.53 22.85 1.14
N MET A 122 9.55 22.18 0.53
CA MET A 122 8.29 22.80 0.13
C MET A 122 7.31 22.84 1.29
N PRO A 123 6.46 23.89 1.36
CA PRO A 123 5.28 23.86 2.21
C PRO A 123 4.45 22.61 1.91
N SER A 124 4.18 21.82 2.94
CA SER A 124 3.46 20.56 2.80
C SER A 124 2.49 20.36 3.95
N LYS A 125 1.43 19.59 3.67
CA LYS A 125 0.49 19.05 4.66
C LYS A 125 0.62 17.54 4.64
N THR A 126 0.76 16.95 5.82
CA THR A 126 0.99 15.51 5.98
C THR A 126 -0.19 14.85 6.64
N TYR A 127 -0.62 13.70 6.11
CA TYR A 127 -1.73 12.92 6.63
C TYR A 127 -1.31 11.46 6.78
N ASP A 128 -1.70 10.85 7.90
CA ASP A 128 -1.60 9.40 8.08
C ASP A 128 -2.68 8.73 7.22
N LEU A 129 -2.29 7.70 6.47
CA LEU A 129 -3.21 6.91 5.64
C LEU A 129 -3.93 5.83 6.46
N HIS A 130 -3.54 5.59 7.71
CA HIS A 130 -4.16 4.63 8.61
C HIS A 130 -4.28 3.21 8.01
N LEU A 131 -3.29 2.78 7.22
CA LEU A 131 -3.34 1.51 6.48
C LEU A 131 -3.53 0.29 7.38
N ALA A 132 -2.97 0.29 8.60
CA ALA A 132 -3.20 -0.78 9.57
C ALA A 132 -4.69 -0.98 9.94
N GLU A 133 -5.52 0.05 9.87
CA GLU A 133 -6.96 -0.06 10.12
C GLU A 133 -7.67 -0.71 8.92
N ILE A 134 -7.32 -0.29 7.71
CA ILE A 134 -7.84 -0.86 6.46
C ILE A 134 -7.52 -2.35 6.34
N VAL A 135 -6.28 -2.74 6.67
CA VAL A 135 -5.86 -4.16 6.70
C VAL A 135 -6.75 -4.96 7.65
N LYS A 136 -6.95 -4.48 8.88
CA LYS A 136 -7.78 -5.17 9.88
C LYS A 136 -9.25 -5.30 9.46
N GLU A 137 -9.76 -4.40 8.64
CA GLU A 137 -11.11 -4.48 8.10
C GLU A 137 -11.25 -5.57 7.02
N HIS A 138 -10.20 -5.77 6.22
CA HIS A 138 -10.19 -6.74 5.12
C HIS A 138 -9.78 -8.16 5.54
N GLU A 139 -9.19 -8.34 6.73
CA GLU A 139 -8.86 -9.64 7.31
C GLU A 139 -10.02 -10.31 8.09
N LYS A 140 -11.16 -9.63 8.22
CA LYS A 140 -12.37 -10.13 8.92
C LYS A 140 -13.34 -10.83 7.98
#